data_AF-A0A961NP71-F1
#
_entry.id   AF-A0A961NP71-F1
#
_cell.length_a   1.000
_cell.length_b   1.000
_cell.length_c   1.000
_cell.angle_alpha   90.00
_cell.angle_beta   90.00
_cell.angle_gamma   90.00
#
_symmetry.space_group_name_H-M   'P 1'
#
loop_
_entity.id
_entity.type
_entity.pdbx_description
1 polymer ?
#
loop_
_entity_poly.entity_id
_entity_poly.type
_entity_poly.pdbx_seq_one_letter_code
_entity_poly.pdbx_strand_id
1 'polypeptide(L)'
;VLVERNLEEVEGGFCWRTDPRLKTPSAVRLTENQVTAFLRRIQAPVLLLAAEDSQYRDGFEKMIRERIQAIANIQVQYLPGGHHLHMENPEPVAEHIRAFFEGESTDEKS
;
A
#
# COMPACT_ATOMS: atom_id res chain seq x y z
N VAL A 1 17.91 -2.37 12.00
CA VAL A 1 17.55 -0.95 12.26
C VAL A 1 17.24 -0.28 10.93
N LEU A 2 16.03 0.28 10.74
CA LEU A 2 15.60 0.91 9.47
C LEU A 2 16.15 2.34 9.29
N VAL A 3 16.38 3.02 10.40
CA VAL A 3 16.81 4.42 10.43
C VAL A 3 18.27 4.55 9.97
N GLU A 4 19.17 3.69 10.45
CA GLU A 4 20.61 3.69 10.10
C GLU A 4 20.86 3.67 8.58
N ARG A 5 20.07 2.91 7.81
CA ARG A 5 20.25 2.84 6.35
C ARG A 5 19.96 4.17 5.65
N ASN A 6 19.12 5.01 6.25
CA ASN A 6 18.73 6.31 5.72
C ASN A 6 19.45 7.48 6.41
N LEU A 7 20.46 7.22 7.23
CA LEU A 7 21.28 8.26 7.86
C LEU A 7 22.67 8.32 7.24
N GLU A 8 23.22 9.52 7.21
CA GLU A 8 24.61 9.84 6.88
C GLU A 8 25.19 10.66 8.02
N GLU A 9 26.41 10.30 8.45
CA GLU A 9 27.17 11.09 9.42
C GLU A 9 27.66 12.37 8.74
N VAL A 10 27.40 13.49 9.39
CA VAL A 10 27.86 14.82 8.95
C VAL A 10 28.51 15.53 10.13
N GLU A 11 29.22 16.63 9.88
CA GLU A 11 29.76 17.45 10.96
C GLU A 11 28.62 17.89 11.90
N GLY A 12 28.72 17.52 13.19
CA GLY A 12 27.74 17.89 14.20
C GLY A 12 26.52 16.96 14.32
N GLY A 13 26.46 15.82 13.64
CA GLY A 13 25.42 14.81 13.88
C GLY A 13 25.10 13.93 12.67
N PHE A 14 23.80 13.71 12.42
CA PHE A 14 23.32 12.88 11.32
C PHE A 14 22.34 13.67 10.44
N CYS A 15 22.38 13.40 9.14
CA CYS A 15 21.38 13.89 8.20
C CYS A 15 20.66 12.71 7.52
N TRP A 16 19.46 12.97 6.99
CA TRP A 16 18.73 11.99 6.18
C TRP A 16 19.36 11.89 4.79
N ARG A 17 19.67 10.67 4.37
CA ARG A 17 20.09 10.32 3.01
C ARG A 17 18.91 10.34 2.04
N THR A 18 18.32 11.51 1.83
CA THR A 18 17.19 11.70 0.93
C THR A 18 17.48 12.83 -0.04
N ASP A 19 17.17 12.59 -1.32
CA ASP A 19 17.29 13.62 -2.34
C ASP A 19 16.17 14.66 -2.17
N PRO A 20 16.47 15.96 -2.01
CA PRO A 20 15.46 17.00 -1.85
C PRO A 20 14.42 17.05 -2.98
N ARG A 21 14.78 16.59 -4.19
CA ARG A 21 13.89 16.55 -5.36
C ARG A 21 12.71 15.59 -5.17
N LEU A 22 12.81 14.62 -4.26
CA LEU A 22 11.69 13.73 -3.91
C LEU A 22 10.54 14.48 -3.22
N LYS A 23 10.79 15.70 -2.71
CA LYS A 23 9.77 16.58 -2.13
C LYS A 23 9.10 17.47 -3.19
N THR A 24 9.65 17.53 -4.40
CA THR A 24 9.09 18.33 -5.49
C THR A 24 7.81 17.66 -6.01
N PRO A 25 6.70 18.41 -6.19
CA PRO A 25 5.49 17.85 -6.75
C PRO A 25 5.76 17.32 -8.17
N SER A 26 5.13 16.19 -8.51
CA SER A 26 5.17 15.69 -9.88
C SER A 26 4.67 16.76 -10.85
N ALA A 27 5.40 16.96 -11.95
CA ALA A 27 5.02 17.90 -13.01
C ALA A 27 3.71 17.51 -13.71
N VAL A 28 3.38 16.22 -13.69
CA VAL A 28 2.14 15.67 -14.26
C VAL A 28 1.46 14.80 -13.22
N ARG A 29 0.18 15.07 -12.96
CA ARG A 29 -0.70 14.18 -12.22
C ARG A 29 -1.59 13.43 -13.20
N LEU A 30 -1.73 12.13 -13.01
CA LEU A 30 -2.67 11.33 -13.79
C LEU A 30 -4.10 11.76 -13.46
N THR A 31 -4.94 11.82 -14.48
CA THR A 31 -6.40 11.95 -14.28
C THR A 31 -6.97 10.63 -13.80
N GLU A 32 -8.13 10.63 -13.13
CA GLU A 32 -8.78 9.38 -12.71
C GLU A 32 -9.05 8.44 -13.90
N ASN A 33 -9.43 8.97 -15.07
CA ASN A 33 -9.60 8.16 -16.27
C ASN A 33 -8.31 7.43 -16.68
N GLN A 34 -7.16 8.09 -16.55
CA GLN A 34 -5.86 7.46 -16.81
C GLN A 34 -5.54 6.40 -15.75
N VAL A 35 -5.74 6.71 -14.47
CA VAL A 35 -5.52 5.75 -13.37
C VAL A 35 -6.39 4.50 -13.56
N THR A 36 -7.70 4.66 -13.72
CA THR A 36 -8.64 3.56 -13.94
C THR A 36 -8.30 2.77 -15.20
N ALA A 37 -7.80 3.41 -16.27
CA ALA A 37 -7.36 2.71 -17.48
C ALA A 37 -6.11 1.84 -17.26
N PHE A 38 -5.24 2.17 -16.32
CA PHE A 38 -4.16 1.26 -15.89
C PHE A 38 -4.70 0.11 -15.04
N LEU A 39 -5.54 0.40 -14.05
CA LEU A 39 -6.09 -0.60 -13.14
C LEU A 39 -6.90 -1.68 -13.87
N ARG A 40 -7.72 -1.30 -14.86
CA ARG A 40 -8.49 -2.22 -15.70
C ARG A 40 -7.66 -3.17 -16.55
N ARG A 41 -6.38 -2.86 -16.78
CA ARG A 41 -5.46 -3.69 -17.59
C ARG A 41 -4.66 -4.67 -16.75
N ILE A 42 -4.80 -4.65 -15.43
CA ILE A 42 -4.18 -5.63 -14.56
C ILE A 42 -4.87 -6.98 -14.78
N GLN A 43 -4.15 -7.94 -15.35
CA GLN A 43 -4.63 -9.30 -15.61
C GLN A 43 -4.22 -10.29 -14.51
N ALA A 44 -3.10 -10.01 -13.83
CA ALA A 44 -2.61 -10.85 -12.74
C ALA A 44 -3.60 -10.85 -11.56
N PRO A 45 -3.69 -11.95 -10.79
CA PRO A 45 -4.31 -11.92 -9.47
C PRO A 45 -3.69 -10.81 -8.62
N VAL A 46 -4.51 -10.12 -7.82
CA VAL A 46 -4.07 -9.04 -6.93
C VAL A 46 -4.59 -9.31 -5.52
N LEU A 47 -3.71 -9.20 -4.54
CA LEU A 47 -4.08 -9.10 -3.13
C LEU A 47 -3.84 -7.65 -2.67
N LEU A 48 -4.89 -7.01 -2.16
CA LEU A 48 -4.83 -5.72 -1.49
C LEU A 48 -5.01 -5.93 0.01
N LEU A 49 -3.96 -5.68 0.78
CA LEU A 49 -4.01 -5.64 2.25
C LEU A 49 -4.15 -4.19 2.70
N ALA A 50 -5.29 -3.85 3.29
CA ALA A 50 -5.62 -2.50 3.73
C ALA A 50 -5.69 -2.41 5.26
N ALA A 51 -5.16 -1.32 5.82
CA ALA A 51 -5.26 -1.06 7.25
C ALA A 51 -6.64 -0.51 7.62
N GLU A 52 -7.23 -1.05 8.69
CA GLU A 52 -8.51 -0.58 9.20
C GLU A 52 -8.44 0.87 9.70
N ASP A 53 -7.37 1.24 10.41
CA ASP A 53 -7.20 2.57 11.01
C ASP A 53 -6.46 3.54 10.08
N SER A 54 -6.44 3.26 8.78
CA SER A 54 -5.77 4.16 7.82
C SER A 54 -6.59 5.44 7.62
N GLN A 55 -5.88 6.58 7.60
CA GLN A 55 -6.41 7.94 7.44
C GLN A 55 -7.17 8.18 6.12
N TYR A 56 -7.29 7.16 5.27
CA TYR A 56 -7.90 7.22 3.95
C TYR A 56 -9.38 6.83 3.92
N ARG A 57 -9.99 6.45 5.07
CA ARG A 57 -11.41 6.05 5.12
C ARG A 57 -12.37 7.19 4.75
N ASP A 58 -12.19 8.40 5.26
CA ASP A 58 -13.31 9.38 5.26
C ASP A 58 -13.34 10.37 4.08
N GLY A 59 -12.22 10.56 3.34
CA GLY A 59 -12.13 11.51 2.23
C GLY A 59 -12.04 10.91 0.82
N PHE A 60 -11.61 9.65 0.72
CA PHE A 60 -11.29 8.99 -0.55
C PHE A 60 -12.11 7.72 -0.79
N GLU A 61 -13.07 7.43 0.08
CA GLU A 61 -13.81 6.16 0.11
C GLU A 61 -14.42 5.80 -1.25
N LYS A 62 -15.04 6.77 -1.93
CA LYS A 62 -15.65 6.55 -3.26
C LYS A 62 -14.59 6.27 -4.33
N MET A 63 -13.57 7.12 -4.43
CA MET A 63 -12.51 6.99 -5.44
C MET A 63 -11.73 5.69 -5.25
N ILE A 64 -11.40 5.33 -4.01
CA ILE A 64 -10.71 4.08 -3.69
C ILE A 64 -11.59 2.88 -4.01
N ARG A 65 -12.88 2.91 -3.67
CA ARG A 65 -13.82 1.84 -4.07
C ARG A 65 -13.91 1.68 -5.58
N GLU A 66 -14.03 2.77 -6.33
CA GLU A 66 -14.05 2.72 -7.80
C GLU A 66 -12.75 2.15 -8.40
N ARG A 67 -11.60 2.48 -7.80
CA ARG A 67 -10.29 1.94 -8.20
C ARG A 67 -10.16 0.45 -7.89
N ILE A 68 -10.60 0.01 -6.71
CA ILE A 68 -10.64 -1.42 -6.35
C ILE A 68 -11.52 -2.19 -7.34
N GLN A 69 -12.74 -1.69 -7.60
CA GLN A 69 -13.68 -2.29 -8.55
C GLN A 69 -13.17 -2.32 -10.00
N ALA A 70 -12.20 -1.46 -10.34
CA ALA A 70 -11.60 -1.45 -11.66
C ALA A 70 -10.65 -2.62 -11.93
N ILE A 71 -10.19 -3.33 -10.89
CA ILE A 71 -9.29 -4.47 -11.01
C ILE A 71 -10.12 -5.76 -11.00
N ALA A 72 -10.01 -6.56 -12.07
CA ALA A 72 -10.89 -7.73 -12.25
C ALA A 72 -10.62 -8.86 -11.24
N ASN A 73 -9.34 -9.15 -10.95
CA ASN A 73 -8.92 -10.31 -10.15
C ASN A 73 -8.36 -9.88 -8.80
N ILE A 74 -9.04 -8.96 -8.10
CA ILE A 74 -8.59 -8.44 -6.81
C ILE A 74 -9.25 -9.15 -5.63
N GLN A 75 -8.45 -9.49 -4.62
CA GLN A 75 -8.87 -9.88 -3.28
C GLN A 75 -8.52 -8.73 -2.33
N VAL A 76 -9.45 -8.31 -1.47
CA VAL A 76 -9.22 -7.21 -0.52
C VAL A 76 -9.38 -7.74 0.88
N GLN A 77 -8.36 -7.56 1.71
CA GLN A 77 -8.37 -7.94 3.11
C GLN A 77 -8.09 -6.71 3.97
N TYR A 78 -8.91 -6.52 4.98
CA TYR A 78 -8.75 -5.45 5.95
C TYR A 78 -8.11 -6.03 7.21
N LEU A 79 -7.01 -5.44 7.63
CA LEU A 79 -6.25 -5.88 8.79
C LEU A 79 -6.23 -4.78 9.85
N PRO A 80 -6.36 -5.12 11.15
CA PRO A 80 -6.24 -4.15 12.23
C PRO A 80 -4.90 -3.41 12.19
N GLY A 81 -4.90 -2.12 12.53
CA GLY A 81 -3.69 -1.30 12.66
C GLY A 81 -3.57 -0.16 11.65
N GLY A 82 -2.42 0.51 11.71
CA GLY A 82 -2.14 1.73 10.94
C GLY A 82 -1.53 1.48 9.55
N HIS A 83 -1.17 2.56 8.85
CA HIS A 83 -0.62 2.49 7.49
C HIS A 83 0.62 1.57 7.36
N HIS A 84 1.41 1.45 8.43
CA HIS A 84 2.61 0.61 8.50
C HIS A 84 2.34 -0.77 9.13
N LEU A 85 1.12 -1.33 8.99
CA LEU A 85 0.72 -2.60 9.61
C LEU A 85 1.70 -3.77 9.34
N HIS A 86 2.34 -3.82 8.16
CA HIS A 86 3.37 -4.81 7.82
C HIS A 86 4.68 -4.68 8.61
N MET A 87 4.90 -3.55 9.29
CA MET A 87 6.04 -3.32 10.18
C MET A 87 5.65 -3.46 11.64
N GLU A 88 4.43 -3.07 11.99
CA GLU A 88 3.92 -3.07 13.37
C GLU A 88 3.40 -4.44 13.80
N ASN A 89 2.73 -5.15 12.90
CA ASN A 89 2.16 -6.48 13.10
C ASN A 89 2.32 -7.33 11.82
N PRO A 90 3.54 -7.81 11.53
CA PRO A 90 3.88 -8.46 10.26
C PRO A 90 3.24 -9.84 10.07
N GLU A 91 2.92 -10.56 11.15
CA GLU A 91 2.48 -11.95 11.06
C GLU A 91 1.19 -12.12 10.24
N PRO A 92 0.08 -11.40 10.49
CA PRO A 92 -1.13 -11.52 9.68
C PRO A 92 -0.90 -11.13 8.22
N VAL A 93 -0.02 -10.16 7.95
CA VAL A 93 0.34 -9.79 6.57
C VAL A 93 1.00 -10.95 5.85
N ALA A 94 1.97 -11.59 6.51
CA ALA A 94 2.71 -12.70 5.94
C ALA A 94 1.80 -13.92 5.69
N GLU A 95 0.83 -14.18 6.56
CA GLU A 95 -0.16 -15.24 6.40
C GLU A 95 -1.02 -15.05 5.14
N HIS A 96 -1.61 -13.87 4.96
CA HIS A 96 -2.42 -13.58 3.78
C HIS A 96 -1.61 -13.63 2.48
N ILE A 97 -0.35 -13.19 2.51
CA ILE A 97 0.55 -13.29 1.34
C ILE A 97 0.84 -14.75 0.99
N ARG A 98 1.13 -15.60 1.99
CA ARG A 98 1.39 -17.04 1.75
C ARG A 98 0.18 -17.72 1.13
N ALA A 99 -0.99 -17.57 1.75
CA ALA A 99 -2.22 -18.18 1.25
C ALA A 99 -2.55 -17.73 -0.17
N PHE A 100 -2.35 -16.44 -0.49
CA PHE A 100 -2.53 -15.92 -1.84
C PHE A 100 -1.61 -16.56 -2.88
N PHE A 101 -0.35 -16.85 -2.53
CA PHE A 101 0.57 -17.57 -3.42
C PHE A 101 0.26 -19.07 -3.53
N GLU A 102 -0.31 -19.67 -2.48
CA GLU A 102 -0.70 -21.07 -2.43
C GLU A 102 -2.06 -21.32 -3.13
N GLY A 103 -2.80 -20.26 -3.47
CA GLY A 103 -4.13 -20.35 -4.09
C GLY A 103 -5.25 -20.68 -3.10
N GLU A 104 -4.99 -20.50 -1.80
CA GLU A 104 -5.93 -20.73 -0.72
C GLU A 104 -6.70 -19.43 -0.42
N SER A 105 -8.04 -19.50 -0.33
CA SER A 105 -8.84 -18.37 0.13
C SER A 105 -8.81 -18.32 1.66
N THR A 106 -8.31 -17.23 2.25
CA THR A 106 -8.33 -17.01 3.71
C THR A 106 -9.66 -16.43 4.21
N ASP A 107 -10.78 -16.74 3.55
CA ASP A 107 -12.09 -16.34 4.04
C ASP A 107 -12.43 -17.14 5.32
N GLU A 108 -11.89 -16.71 6.46
CA GLU A 108 -12.41 -17.08 7.76
C GLU A 108 -13.80 -16.46 7.90
N LYS A 109 -14.82 -17.33 7.85
CA LYS A 109 -16.18 -17.03 8.30
C LYS A 109 -16.11 -16.41 9.70
N SER A 110 -16.41 -15.12 9.79
CA SER A 110 -16.92 -14.48 11.00
C SER A 110 -18.45 -14.46 10.97
#